data_AF-A0A920FM53-F1
#
_entry.id   AF-A0A920FM53-F1
#
_cell.length_a   1.000
_cell.length_b   1.000
_cell.length_c   1.000
_cell.angle_alpha   90.00
_cell.angle_beta   90.00
_cell.angle_gamma   90.00
#
_symmetry.space_group_name_H-M   'P 1'
#
loop_
_entity.id
_entity.type
_entity.pdbx_description
1 polymer ?
#
loop_
_entity_poly.entity_id
_entity_poly.type
_entity_poly.pdbx_seq_one_letter_code
_entity_poly.pdbx_strand_id
1 'polypeptide(L)'
;MFKNIDYSKILFFDIETVPQTYDFNDLDHRGKELWDKKSKYIQERDDLTAEETYEKAGIYAEFSKVVCISMGFVLQKDGEEQIRIKSLYSKEEKKLLQEFIDLLDSYYASPDYMLCAHNGKEFDIPFLCRRILINQLKLPFY
;
A
#
# COMPACT_ATOMS: atom_id res chain seq x y z
N MET A 1 3.24 23.41 12.85
CA MET A 1 2.92 23.34 11.40
C MET A 1 4.17 23.75 10.63
N PHE A 2 4.64 22.94 9.69
CA PHE A 2 5.89 23.19 8.95
C PHE A 2 5.74 24.47 8.10
N LYS A 3 6.55 25.50 8.38
CA LYS A 3 6.32 26.85 7.84
C LYS A 3 6.79 27.06 6.39
N ASN A 4 7.53 26.12 5.80
CA ASN A 4 8.21 26.29 4.51
C ASN A 4 8.00 25.12 3.52
N ILE A 5 6.88 24.40 3.62
CA ILE A 5 6.57 23.32 2.68
C ILE A 5 5.48 23.81 1.71
N ASP A 6 5.77 23.70 0.41
CA ASP A 6 4.78 23.86 -0.64
C ASP A 6 3.91 22.61 -0.73
N TYR A 7 2.68 22.70 -0.22
CA TYR A 7 1.74 21.57 -0.21
C TYR A 7 1.34 21.11 -1.61
N SER A 8 1.48 21.95 -2.64
CA SER A 8 1.22 21.55 -4.02
C SER A 8 2.24 20.55 -4.58
N LYS A 9 3.37 20.42 -3.88
CA LYS A 9 4.41 19.43 -4.17
C LYS A 9 4.31 18.16 -3.33
N ILE A 10 3.25 18.01 -2.52
CA ILE A 10 3.03 16.79 -1.73
C ILE A 10 1.90 15.97 -2.34
N LEU A 11 2.17 14.69 -2.61
CA LEU A 11 1.13 13.68 -2.80
C LEU A 11 0.83 13.04 -1.45
N PHE A 12 -0.36 13.32 -0.93
CA PHE A 12 -0.86 12.59 0.24
C PHE A 12 -1.49 11.29 -0.25
N PHE A 13 -1.20 10.17 0.39
CA PHE A 13 -1.85 8.92 0.04
C PHE A 13 -2.00 7.97 1.22
N ASP A 14 -2.89 7.01 1.04
CA ASP A 14 -3.23 5.94 1.98
C ASP A 14 -3.66 4.69 1.18
N ILE A 15 -3.38 3.50 1.71
CA ILE A 15 -3.70 2.23 1.05
C ILE A 15 -4.64 1.36 1.88
N GLU A 16 -5.54 0.67 1.19
CA GLU A 16 -6.40 -0.34 1.80
C GLU A 16 -6.06 -1.71 1.25
N THR A 17 -5.99 -2.68 2.16
CA THR A 17 -5.47 -4.02 1.87
C THR A 17 -6.40 -5.08 2.41
N VAL A 18 -6.40 -6.24 1.76
CA VAL A 18 -7.15 -7.43 2.21
C VAL A 18 -6.27 -8.67 2.06
N PRO A 19 -6.50 -9.74 2.84
CA PRO A 19 -5.87 -11.03 2.61
C PRO A 19 -6.03 -11.52 1.15
N GLN A 20 -5.07 -12.29 0.65
CA GLN A 20 -5.15 -12.86 -0.70
C GLN A 20 -6.32 -13.84 -0.83
N THR A 21 -6.52 -14.66 0.20
CA THR A 21 -7.70 -15.49 0.41
C THR A 21 -8.39 -15.08 1.70
N TYR A 22 -9.73 -15.15 1.74
CA TYR A 22 -10.47 -14.79 2.94
C TYR A 22 -10.21 -15.77 4.08
N ASP A 23 -10.25 -17.07 3.78
CA ASP A 23 -10.01 -18.14 4.74
C ASP A 23 -8.56 -18.62 4.67
N PHE A 24 -7.99 -18.98 5.83
CA PHE A 24 -6.67 -19.62 5.91
C PHE A 24 -6.66 -20.94 5.14
N ASN A 25 -7.77 -21.67 5.15
CA ASN A 25 -7.90 -22.97 4.51
C ASN A 25 -7.84 -22.90 2.98
N ASP A 26 -8.13 -21.73 2.41
CA ASP A 26 -8.06 -21.46 0.97
C ASP A 26 -6.62 -21.17 0.50
N LEU A 27 -5.66 -20.95 1.41
CA LEU A 27 -4.25 -20.87 1.03
C LEU A 27 -3.77 -22.19 0.43
N ASP A 28 -2.89 -22.09 -0.57
CA ASP A 28 -2.17 -23.27 -1.05
C ASP A 28 -1.23 -23.83 0.03
N HIS A 29 -0.75 -25.06 -0.18
CA HIS A 29 0.10 -25.75 0.79
C HIS A 29 1.33 -24.90 1.18
N ARG A 30 1.96 -24.27 0.19
CA ARG A 30 3.11 -23.39 0.39
C ARG A 30 2.74 -22.15 1.20
N GLY A 31 1.60 -21.52 0.91
CA GLY A 31 1.09 -20.36 1.61
C GLY A 31 0.85 -20.66 3.09
N LYS A 32 0.24 -21.81 3.41
CA LYS A 32 0.03 -22.24 4.80
C LYS A 32 1.34 -22.40 5.56
N GLU A 33 2.32 -23.09 4.97
CA GLU A 33 3.64 -23.28 5.58
C GLU A 33 4.40 -21.96 5.80
N LEU A 34 4.31 -21.03 4.83
CA LEU A 34 4.97 -19.73 4.94
C LEU A 34 4.27 -18.84 5.96
N TRP A 35 2.94 -18.88 6.02
CA TRP A 35 2.17 -18.13 7.00
C TRP A 35 2.48 -18.60 8.42
N ASP A 36 2.45 -19.91 8.64
CA ASP A 36 2.79 -20.51 9.94
C ASP A 36 4.17 -20.04 10.44
N LYS A 37 5.19 -20.08 9.58
CA LYS A 37 6.52 -19.57 9.91
C LYS A 37 6.53 -18.06 10.16
N LYS A 38 5.76 -17.29 9.38
CA LYS A 38 5.72 -15.83 9.48
C LYS A 38 5.04 -15.36 10.76
N SER A 39 3.95 -16.02 11.17
CA SER A 39 3.14 -15.63 12.32
C SER A 39 3.59 -16.27 13.64
N LYS A 40 4.61 -17.15 13.61
CA LYS A 40 5.09 -17.92 14.77
C LYS A 40 5.26 -17.11 16.06
N TYR A 41 5.81 -15.91 16.00
CA TYR A 41 5.94 -15.06 17.20
C TYR A 41 4.58 -14.70 17.81
N ILE A 42 3.58 -14.40 16.99
CA ILE A 42 2.22 -14.08 17.43
C ILE A 42 1.56 -15.33 18.00
N GLN A 43 1.74 -16.48 17.33
CA GLN A 43 1.25 -17.77 17.79
C GLN A 43 1.75 -18.08 19.21
N GLU A 44 3.06 -18.00 19.44
CA GLU A 44 3.68 -18.30 20.73
C GLU A 44 3.34 -17.27 21.83
N ARG A 45 3.25 -15.99 21.47
CA ARG A 45 2.95 -14.91 22.42
C ARG A 45 1.49 -14.93 22.88
N ASP A 46 0.56 -15.19 21.96
CA ASP A 46 -0.88 -15.08 22.19
C ASP A 46 -1.57 -16.45 22.36
N ASP A 47 -0.84 -17.56 22.30
CA ASP A 47 -1.34 -18.95 22.33
C ASP A 47 -2.40 -19.22 21.25
N LEU A 48 -2.08 -18.84 20.02
CA LEU A 48 -2.95 -18.95 18.84
C LEU A 48 -2.36 -19.92 17.81
N THR A 49 -3.23 -20.58 17.05
CA THR A 49 -2.86 -21.35 15.87
C THR A 49 -2.51 -20.46 14.67
N ALA A 50 -1.83 -21.02 13.68
CA ALA A 50 -1.57 -20.34 12.41
C ALA A 50 -2.86 -19.82 11.75
N GLU A 51 -3.94 -20.60 11.79
CA GLU A 51 -5.25 -20.24 11.27
C GLU A 51 -5.86 -19.05 12.01
N GLU A 52 -5.86 -19.06 13.34
CA GLU A 52 -6.40 -17.95 14.15
C GLU A 52 -5.60 -16.66 13.94
N THR A 53 -4.28 -16.75 13.79
CA THR A 53 -3.46 -15.56 13.49
C THR A 53 -3.72 -14.97 12.10
N TYR A 54 -4.32 -15.74 11.18
CA TYR A 54 -4.53 -15.33 9.78
C TYR A 54 -5.44 -14.11 9.61
N GLU A 55 -6.22 -13.74 10.64
CA GLU A 55 -6.93 -12.45 10.68
C GLU A 55 -6.00 -11.25 10.40
N LYS A 56 -4.71 -11.38 10.72
CA LYS A 56 -3.67 -10.34 10.52
C LYS A 56 -3.04 -10.38 9.12
N ALA A 57 -3.44 -11.30 8.24
CA ALA A 57 -2.82 -11.45 6.92
C ALA A 57 -2.86 -10.17 6.08
N GLY A 58 -3.91 -9.35 6.23
CA GLY A 58 -4.09 -8.08 5.52
C GLY A 58 -2.86 -7.16 5.60
N ILE A 59 -2.19 -7.11 6.75
CA ILE A 59 -1.04 -6.20 6.97
C ILE A 59 0.31 -6.78 6.51
N TYR A 60 0.34 -7.99 5.95
CA TYR A 60 1.56 -8.62 5.43
C TYR A 60 1.52 -8.73 3.92
N ALA A 61 2.30 -7.90 3.23
CA ALA A 61 2.30 -7.81 1.77
C ALA A 61 2.45 -9.16 1.04
N GLU A 62 3.13 -10.15 1.61
CA GLU A 62 3.28 -11.48 1.01
C GLU A 62 1.96 -12.28 1.00
N PHE A 63 1.04 -12.00 1.91
CA PHE A 63 -0.22 -12.72 2.16
C PHE A 63 -1.47 -11.88 1.91
N SER A 64 -1.31 -10.63 1.50
CA SER A 64 -2.40 -9.71 1.18
C SER A 64 -2.26 -9.11 -0.21
N LYS A 65 -3.24 -8.29 -0.58
CA LYS A 65 -3.30 -7.51 -1.82
C LYS A 65 -3.87 -6.12 -1.54
N VAL A 66 -3.45 -5.14 -2.33
CA VAL A 66 -4.01 -3.79 -2.31
C VAL A 66 -5.33 -3.78 -3.08
N VAL A 67 -6.37 -3.19 -2.49
CA VAL A 67 -7.70 -3.06 -3.12
C VAL A 67 -8.08 -1.62 -3.41
N CYS A 68 -7.48 -0.67 -2.70
CA CYS A 68 -7.68 0.75 -2.91
C CYS A 68 -6.39 1.53 -2.61
N ILE A 69 -6.12 2.57 -3.39
CA ILE A 69 -5.15 3.61 -3.06
C ILE A 69 -5.87 4.95 -3.18
N SER A 70 -6.01 5.67 -2.08
CA SER A 70 -6.60 7.01 -2.07
C SER A 70 -5.50 8.06 -2.03
N MET A 71 -5.65 9.10 -2.84
CA MET A 71 -4.65 10.17 -2.99
C MET A 71 -5.30 11.54 -2.86
N GLY A 72 -4.64 12.42 -2.12
CA GLY A 72 -4.98 13.83 -1.93
C GLY A 72 -3.96 14.74 -2.60
N PHE A 73 -4.47 15.75 -3.31
CA PHE A 73 -3.70 16.73 -4.05
C PHE A 73 -4.08 18.12 -3.55
N VAL A 74 -3.09 18.97 -3.27
CA VAL A 74 -3.32 20.39 -3.03
C VAL A 74 -3.02 21.16 -4.32
N LEU A 75 -4.01 21.87 -4.84
CA LEU A 75 -3.90 22.65 -6.06
C LEU A 75 -4.10 24.13 -5.77
N GLN A 76 -3.33 24.98 -6.43
CA GLN A 76 -3.58 26.41 -6.47
C GLN A 76 -4.34 26.75 -7.75
N LYS A 77 -5.57 27.25 -7.62
CA LYS A 77 -6.40 27.65 -8.75
C LYS A 77 -7.09 28.97 -8.44
N ASP A 78 -6.95 29.95 -9.35
CA ASP A 78 -7.58 31.27 -9.23
C ASP A 78 -7.23 32.03 -7.93
N GLY A 79 -6.06 31.75 -7.35
CA GLY A 79 -5.63 32.33 -6.06
C GLY A 79 -6.18 31.64 -4.82
N GLU A 80 -6.92 30.53 -5.00
CA GLU A 80 -7.47 29.72 -3.92
C GLU A 80 -6.82 28.33 -3.87
N GLU A 81 -6.66 27.82 -2.65
CA GLU A 81 -6.20 26.46 -2.40
C GLU A 81 -7.39 25.48 -2.49
N GLN A 82 -7.26 24.46 -3.34
CA GLN A 82 -8.26 23.42 -3.50
C GLN A 82 -7.67 22.06 -3.21
N ILE A 83 -8.36 21.26 -2.40
CA ILE A 83 -8.02 19.85 -2.19
C ILE A 83 -8.81 19.03 -3.20
N ARG A 84 -8.09 18.19 -3.97
CA ARG A 84 -8.71 17.13 -4.77
C ARG A 84 -8.38 15.78 -4.18
N ILE A 85 -9.34 14.87 -4.24
CA ILE A 85 -9.16 13.48 -3.83
C ILE A 85 -9.45 12.58 -5.04
N LYS A 86 -8.58 11.61 -5.29
CA LYS A 86 -8.76 10.55 -6.27
C LYS A 86 -8.47 9.21 -5.61
N SER A 87 -9.33 8.22 -5.82
CA SER A 87 -9.08 6.85 -5.36
C SER A 87 -8.96 5.91 -6.56
N LEU A 88 -7.95 5.05 -6.53
CA LEU A 88 -7.75 3.95 -7.48
C LEU A 88 -8.23 2.67 -6.83
N TYR A 89 -9.07 1.89 -7.51
CA TYR A 89 -9.55 0.61 -7.02
C TYR A 89 -9.77 -0.35 -8.20
N SER A 90 -9.51 -1.64 -7.97
CA SER A 90 -9.64 -2.68 -9.00
C SER A 90 -9.79 -4.05 -8.35
N LYS A 91 -10.51 -4.96 -9.01
CA LYS A 91 -10.49 -6.39 -8.66
C LYS A 91 -9.17 -7.05 -9.05
N GLU A 92 -8.50 -6.51 -10.08
CA GLU A 92 -7.18 -6.94 -10.54
C GLU A 92 -6.12 -6.00 -9.95
N GLU A 93 -5.42 -6.44 -8.91
CA GLU A 93 -4.42 -5.66 -8.19
C GLU A 93 -3.33 -5.12 -9.14
N LYS A 94 -2.85 -5.94 -10.07
CA LYS A 94 -1.82 -5.54 -11.05
C LYS A 94 -2.22 -4.28 -11.83
N LYS A 95 -3.49 -4.15 -12.22
CA LYS A 95 -4.00 -2.97 -12.93
C LYS A 95 -4.00 -1.73 -12.04
N LEU A 96 -4.42 -1.88 -10.78
CA LEU A 96 -4.41 -0.81 -9.79
C LEU A 96 -2.99 -0.32 -9.51
N LEU A 97 -2.05 -1.25 -9.32
CA LEU A 97 -0.64 -0.92 -9.08
C LEU A 97 -0.02 -0.24 -10.30
N GLN A 98 -0.31 -0.70 -11.52
CA GLN A 98 0.17 -0.05 -12.74
C GLN A 98 -0.37 1.37 -12.87
N GLU A 99 -1.67 1.61 -12.62
CA GLU A 99 -2.22 2.96 -12.69
C GLU A 99 -1.58 3.90 -11.64
N PHE A 100 -1.26 3.38 -10.45
CA PHE A 100 -0.55 4.16 -9.44
C PHE A 100 0.89 4.48 -9.87
N ILE A 101 1.61 3.51 -10.44
CA ILE A 101 2.97 3.70 -10.99
C ILE A 101 2.94 4.76 -12.10
N ASP A 102 2.01 4.63 -13.05
CA ASP A 102 1.87 5.57 -14.17
C ASP A 102 1.61 7.00 -13.67
N LEU A 103 0.82 7.17 -12.61
CA LEU A 103 0.56 8.45 -11.98
C LEU A 103 1.83 9.05 -11.34
N LEU A 104 2.59 8.22 -10.60
CA LEU A 104 3.85 8.66 -10.00
C LEU A 104 4.86 9.06 -11.07
N ASP A 105 5.04 8.23 -12.09
CA ASP A 105 5.99 8.49 -13.17
C ASP A 105 5.59 9.72 -14.01
N SER A 106 4.29 9.98 -14.18
CA SER A 106 3.80 11.11 -14.99
C SER A 106 3.88 12.46 -14.28
N TYR A 107 3.63 12.49 -12.97
CA TYR A 107 3.42 13.75 -12.24
C TYR A 107 4.38 13.97 -11.06
N TYR A 108 5.03 12.91 -10.58
CA TYR A 108 5.80 12.92 -9.32
C TYR A 108 7.23 12.38 -9.48
N ALA A 109 7.72 12.16 -10.71
CA ALA A 109 9.07 11.66 -11.01
C ALA A 109 10.20 12.71 -10.86
N SER A 110 10.00 13.75 -10.05
CA SER A 110 11.00 14.79 -9.77
C SER A 110 11.30 14.84 -8.27
N PRO A 111 12.57 15.07 -7.87
CA PRO A 111 12.97 15.16 -6.46
C PRO A 111 12.32 16.34 -5.71
N ASP A 112 11.68 17.26 -6.43
CA ASP A 112 10.92 18.36 -5.83
C ASP A 112 9.60 17.91 -5.19
N TYR A 113 9.10 16.73 -5.57
CA TYR A 113 7.85 16.19 -5.04
C TYR A 113 8.08 15.27 -3.85
N MET A 114 7.16 15.29 -2.89
CA MET A 114 7.19 14.48 -1.68
C MET A 114 5.97 13.56 -1.59
N LEU A 115 6.20 12.30 -1.19
CA LEU A 115 5.13 11.40 -0.77
C LEU A 115 4.87 11.55 0.73
N CYS A 116 3.60 11.67 1.11
CA CYS A 116 3.16 11.77 2.50
C CYS A 116 2.07 10.74 2.79
N ALA A 117 2.32 9.89 3.78
CA ALA A 117 1.36 8.91 4.29
C ALA A 117 1.56 8.74 5.80
N HIS A 118 0.50 8.35 6.50
CA HIS A 118 0.59 8.10 7.93
C HIS A 118 1.40 6.83 8.21
N ASN A 119 2.57 6.97 8.85
CA ASN A 119 3.53 5.86 9.01
C ASN A 119 4.00 5.24 7.67
N GLY A 120 3.94 6.00 6.57
CA GLY A 120 4.17 5.44 5.23
C GLY A 120 5.56 4.85 5.00
N LYS A 121 6.58 5.30 5.74
CA LYS A 121 7.94 4.74 5.66
C LYS A 121 8.04 3.32 6.22
N GLU A 122 7.21 2.98 7.20
CA GLU A 122 7.24 1.68 7.87
C GLU A 122 6.14 0.73 7.34
N PHE A 123 5.12 1.28 6.66
CA PHE A 123 4.00 0.49 6.15
C PHE A 123 3.74 0.72 4.65
N ASP A 124 3.04 1.79 4.26
CA ASP A 124 2.46 1.96 2.93
C ASP A 124 3.48 1.83 1.79
N ILE A 125 4.62 2.51 1.91
CA ILE A 125 5.65 2.54 0.87
C ILE A 125 6.34 1.16 0.77
N PRO A 126 6.89 0.56 1.85
CA PRO A 126 7.43 -0.80 1.78
C PRO A 126 6.41 -1.84 1.30
N PHE A 127 5.15 -1.71 1.72
CA PHE A 127 4.07 -2.62 1.34
C PHE A 127 3.81 -2.55 -0.16
N LEU A 128 3.60 -1.34 -0.71
CA LEU A 128 3.41 -1.13 -2.15
C LEU A 128 4.61 -1.64 -2.96
N CYS A 129 5.84 -1.34 -2.54
CA CYS A 129 7.04 -1.83 -3.21
C CYS A 129 7.07 -3.35 -3.31
N ARG A 130 6.75 -4.07 -2.22
CA ARG A 130 6.68 -5.54 -2.22
C ARG A 130 5.57 -6.04 -3.15
N ARG A 131 4.38 -5.44 -3.11
CA ARG A 131 3.25 -5.83 -3.98
C ARG A 131 3.52 -5.58 -5.47
N ILE A 132 4.20 -4.48 -5.80
CA ILE A 132 4.67 -4.18 -7.17
C ILE A 132 5.62 -5.28 -7.65
N LEU A 133 6.60 -5.67 -6.83
CA LEU A 133 7.55 -6.73 -7.17
C LEU A 133 6.87 -8.11 -7.32
N ILE A 134 5.95 -8.46 -6.40
CA ILE A 134 5.17 -9.71 -6.48
C ILE A 134 4.34 -9.78 -7.76
N ASN A 135 3.78 -8.65 -8.21
CA ASN A 135 3.04 -8.54 -9.46
C ASN A 135 3.94 -8.42 -10.71
N GLN A 136 5.26 -8.53 -10.54
CA GLN A 136 6.26 -8.43 -11.60
C GLN A 136 6.19 -7.10 -12.37
N LEU A 137 5.89 -6.03 -11.64
CA LEU A 137 5.90 -4.67 -12.15
C LEU A 137 7.21 -3.99 -11.78
N LYS A 138 7.62 -2.99 -12.58
CA LYS A 138 8.79 -2.18 -12.29
C LYS A 138 8.43 -1.15 -11.22
N LEU A 139 9.31 -0.96 -10.24
CA LEU A 139 9.18 0.13 -9.29
C LEU A 139 9.23 1.49 -10.02
N PRO A 140 8.45 2.49 -9.58
CA PRO A 140 8.45 3.82 -10.18
C PRO A 140 9.82 4.50 -10.02
N PHE A 141 10.11 5.49 -10.87
CA PHE A 141 11.30 6.32 -10.75
C PHE A 141 11.08 7.37 -9.67
N TYR A 142 11.25 7.00 -8.42
CA TYR A 142 11.24 7.92 -7.27
C TYR A 142 12.59 7.90 -6.57
#